data_AF-A0A835P174-F1
#
_entry.id   AF-A0A835P174-F1
#
_cell.length_a   1.000
_cell.length_b   1.000
_cell.length_c   1.000
_cell.angle_alpha   90.00
_cell.angle_beta   90.00
_cell.angle_gamma   90.00
#
_symmetry.space_group_name_H-M   'P 1'
#
loop_
_entity.id
_entity.type
_entity.pdbx_description
1 polymer ?
#
loop_
_entity_poly.entity_id
_entity_poly.type
_entity_poly.pdbx_seq_one_letter_code
_entity_poly.pdbx_strand_id
1 'polypeptide(L)'
;MGCTLSAEDKAAVERSKMIDRNLREDGEKAAREVKLLLLGAGESGKSTIVKQMKIIHEAGYSEEECKQYKAVVYSNTIQSIIAIIRAMGRLKIDFGDPVRADDARQLFVLAGAAEEGFMTSELAGVIKRLWKDTGVQACFNRSREYQLNDSAAYYLNDLDRIAQTSYIPTQQDVLRTRVKTTGIVETHFTFKDLHFKCCSQTYIADNSRFCWLIFRKLKFAEILHCFLLLFCRMFDVGGQRSERKKWIHCFEGVTAIIFCVALSDYDLVLAEDEEMASTVMLKKGVVVGQKLILEGKLNVSLPFPFQHPWLLSPFSRVYFFRVTVHRNRMHESMKLFDSICNNKWFTDTSIILFLNKKDLFEEKIKRSPLTICYPEYAGSNTYEEAAAYIQCQFEDLNKRKDTKEIYTHFTCATDTKNVQFVFDAVTDVWRLTSHNSNLILFKVKEVQNALCSMIDQYCTCLF
;
A
#
# COMPACT_ATOMS: atom_id res chain seq x y z
N MET A 1 -7.27 -7.56 67.42
CA MET A 1 -7.15 -6.74 66.19
C MET A 1 -5.68 -6.37 66.01
N GLY A 2 -4.90 -7.23 65.34
CA GLY A 2 -3.47 -7.04 65.12
C GLY A 2 -3.24 -6.12 63.92
N CYS A 3 -2.85 -4.88 64.19
CA CYS A 3 -2.72 -3.81 63.22
C CYS A 3 -1.24 -3.57 62.89
N THR A 4 -0.64 -4.42 62.06
CA THR A 4 0.64 -4.12 61.37
C THR A 4 0.69 -4.92 60.08
N LEU A 5 0.34 -4.30 58.95
CA LEU A 5 0.69 -4.83 57.62
C LEU A 5 2.20 -5.06 57.60
N SER A 6 2.65 -6.25 57.18
CA SER A 6 4.07 -6.54 57.09
C SER A 6 4.75 -5.57 56.11
N ALA A 7 6.05 -5.36 56.24
CA ALA A 7 6.78 -4.51 55.29
C ALA A 7 6.61 -5.00 53.84
N GLU A 8 6.42 -6.31 53.64
CA GLU A 8 6.15 -6.94 52.36
C GLU A 8 4.74 -6.61 51.84
N ASP A 9 3.72 -6.60 52.71
CA ASP A 9 2.36 -6.21 52.32
C ASP A 9 2.28 -4.73 51.94
N LYS A 10 2.97 -3.85 52.67
CA LYS A 10 3.07 -2.43 52.32
C LYS A 10 3.79 -2.23 50.98
N ALA A 11 4.88 -2.96 50.75
CA ALA A 11 5.59 -2.93 49.47
C ALA A 11 4.74 -3.49 48.31
N ALA A 12 3.92 -4.51 48.56
CA ALA A 12 3.00 -5.06 47.57
C ALA A 12 1.87 -4.07 47.21
N VAL A 13 1.29 -3.39 48.20
CA VAL A 13 0.29 -2.34 47.97
C VAL A 13 0.88 -1.18 47.15
N GLU A 14 2.12 -0.77 47.42
CA GLU A 14 2.76 0.30 46.66
C GLU A 14 3.08 -0.14 45.21
N ARG A 15 3.53 -1.38 45.00
CA ARG A 15 3.68 -1.96 43.65
C ARG A 15 2.35 -2.02 42.90
N SER A 16 1.27 -2.45 43.56
CA SER A 16 -0.07 -2.48 42.96
C SER A 16 -0.52 -1.09 42.53
N LYS A 17 -0.36 -0.08 43.40
CA LYS A 17 -0.68 1.32 43.05
C LYS A 17 0.14 1.83 41.87
N MET A 18 1.40 1.44 41.77
CA MET A 18 2.25 1.81 40.65
C MET A 18 1.82 1.12 39.34
N ILE A 19 1.41 -0.15 39.41
CA ILE A 19 0.82 -0.87 38.27
C ILE A 19 -0.49 -0.22 37.84
N ASP A 20 -1.40 0.09 38.78
CA ASP A 20 -2.68 0.74 38.48
C ASP A 20 -2.49 2.12 37.85
N ARG A 21 -1.47 2.87 38.29
CA ARG A 21 -1.09 4.15 37.67
C ARG A 21 -0.62 3.96 36.23
N ASN A 22 0.28 3.00 36.01
CA ASN A 22 0.79 2.70 34.66
C ASN A 22 -0.34 2.24 33.73
N LEU A 23 -1.23 1.34 34.20
CA LEU A 23 -2.38 0.87 33.43
C LEU A 23 -3.34 2.02 33.06
N ARG A 24 -3.55 2.97 33.98
CA ARG A 24 -4.37 4.15 33.70
C ARG A 24 -3.71 5.06 32.66
N GLU A 25 -2.42 5.35 32.81
CA GLU A 25 -1.67 6.16 31.85
C GLU A 25 -1.64 5.52 30.46
N ASP A 26 -1.41 4.21 30.39
CA ASP A 26 -1.43 3.44 29.14
C ASP A 26 -2.83 3.39 28.53
N GLY A 27 -3.88 3.25 29.35
CA GLY A 27 -5.27 3.32 28.91
C GLY A 27 -5.63 4.70 28.34
N GLU A 28 -5.19 5.78 28.98
CA GLU A 28 -5.41 7.15 28.48
C GLU A 28 -4.65 7.42 27.18
N LYS A 29 -3.43 6.88 27.02
CA LYS A 29 -2.67 6.94 25.76
C LYS A 29 -3.34 6.14 24.66
N ALA A 30 -3.72 4.89 24.93
CA ALA A 30 -4.40 4.02 23.98
C ALA A 30 -5.75 4.58 23.51
N ALA A 31 -6.47 5.29 24.39
CA ALA A 31 -7.74 5.94 24.05
C ALA A 31 -7.60 7.16 23.12
N ARG A 32 -6.39 7.76 23.06
CA ARG A 32 -6.09 8.90 22.15
C ARG A 32 -5.40 8.46 20.87
N GLU A 33 -5.00 7.20 20.78
CA GLU A 33 -4.25 6.65 19.66
C GLU A 33 -5.19 6.37 18.48
N VAL A 34 -4.82 6.91 17.31
CA VAL A 34 -5.53 6.65 16.06
C VAL A 34 -4.96 5.38 15.44
N LYS A 35 -5.79 4.33 15.36
CA LYS A 35 -5.41 3.04 14.78
C LYS A 35 -5.79 3.00 13.29
N LEU A 36 -4.78 2.90 12.44
CA LEU A 36 -4.91 2.86 10.98
C LEU A 36 -4.56 1.47 10.47
N LEU A 37 -5.46 0.88 9.68
CA LEU A 37 -5.25 -0.44 9.12
C LEU A 37 -5.02 -0.36 7.61
N LEU A 38 -3.84 -0.78 7.14
CA LEU A 38 -3.52 -0.84 5.71
C LEU A 38 -3.94 -2.19 5.13
N LEU A 39 -4.94 -2.18 4.24
CA LEU A 39 -5.45 -3.37 3.56
C LEU A 39 -5.26 -3.26 2.04
N GLY A 40 -5.34 -4.40 1.35
CA GLY A 40 -5.23 -4.45 -0.11
C GLY A 40 -4.48 -5.67 -0.62
N ALA A 41 -4.60 -5.95 -1.92
CA ALA A 41 -3.94 -7.08 -2.57
C ALA A 41 -2.41 -7.05 -2.42
N GLY A 42 -1.73 -8.18 -2.70
CA GLY A 42 -0.26 -8.20 -2.76
C GLY A 42 0.27 -7.16 -3.74
N GLU A 43 1.40 -6.52 -3.43
CA GLU A 43 2.06 -5.52 -4.29
C GLU A 43 1.24 -4.25 -4.62
N SER A 44 0.14 -4.00 -3.91
CA SER A 44 -0.67 -2.76 -4.05
C SER A 44 0.03 -1.48 -3.55
N GLY A 45 1.16 -1.61 -2.83
CA GLY A 45 1.95 -0.49 -2.32
C GLY A 45 1.75 -0.13 -0.84
N LYS A 46 1.08 -0.99 -0.05
CA LYS A 46 0.91 -0.81 1.41
C LYS A 46 2.23 -0.52 2.14
N SER A 47 3.21 -1.42 2.00
CA SER A 47 4.51 -1.24 2.66
C SER A 47 5.27 -0.02 2.16
N THR A 48 5.04 0.42 0.91
CA THR A 48 5.60 1.68 0.40
C THR A 48 4.99 2.89 1.12
N ILE A 49 3.69 2.88 1.40
CA ILE A 49 3.02 3.92 2.19
C ILE A 49 3.56 3.97 3.62
N VAL A 50 3.81 2.81 4.25
CA VAL A 50 4.46 2.74 5.57
C VAL A 50 5.83 3.41 5.55
N LYS A 51 6.65 3.08 4.56
CA LYS A 51 7.97 3.70 4.40
C LYS A 51 7.88 5.21 4.20
N GLN A 52 6.86 5.69 3.48
CA GLN A 52 6.60 7.13 3.31
C GLN A 52 6.23 7.81 4.63
N MET A 53 5.47 7.17 5.52
CA MET A 53 5.16 7.74 6.84
C MET A 53 6.44 8.01 7.64
N LYS A 54 7.42 7.10 7.57
CA LYS A 54 8.74 7.30 8.19
C LYS A 54 9.51 8.47 7.58
N ILE A 55 9.41 8.66 6.26
CA ILE A 55 10.07 9.78 5.57
C ILE A 55 9.41 11.13 5.91
N ILE A 56 8.08 11.19 5.95
CA ILE A 56 7.33 12.44 6.10
C ILE A 56 7.23 12.87 7.57
N HIS A 57 7.01 11.94 8.50
CA HIS A 57 6.69 12.25 9.90
C HIS A 57 7.82 11.95 10.90
N GLU A 58 8.86 11.23 10.49
CA GLU A 58 10.07 11.00 11.30
C GLU A 58 11.29 11.68 10.68
N ALA A 59 12.51 11.26 11.06
CA ALA A 59 13.76 11.77 10.49
C ALA A 59 14.12 11.10 9.15
N GLY A 60 13.20 10.34 8.54
CA GLY A 60 13.48 9.48 7.41
C GLY A 60 14.40 8.31 7.76
N TYR A 61 15.15 7.83 6.76
CA TYR A 61 16.10 6.72 6.92
C TYR A 61 17.51 7.25 7.14
N SER A 62 18.17 6.77 8.20
CA SER A 62 19.59 7.08 8.42
C SER A 62 20.47 6.38 7.38
N GLU A 63 21.73 6.79 7.28
CA GLU A 63 22.69 6.16 6.37
C GLU A 63 22.91 4.68 6.74
N GLU A 64 22.97 4.37 8.03
CA GLU A 64 23.10 3.01 8.57
C GLU A 64 21.91 2.15 8.21
N GLU A 65 20.69 2.67 8.34
CA GLU A 65 19.48 1.98 7.91
C GLU A 65 19.48 1.76 6.39
N CYS A 66 19.84 2.78 5.61
CA CYS A 66 19.95 2.66 4.15
C CYS A 66 20.96 1.58 3.74
N LYS A 67 22.09 1.46 4.44
CA LYS A 67 23.09 0.39 4.20
C LYS A 67 22.49 -1.00 4.39
N GLN A 68 21.57 -1.20 5.34
CA GLN A 68 20.88 -2.49 5.52
C GLN A 68 20.02 -2.87 4.32
N TYR A 69 19.46 -1.89 3.60
CA TYR A 69 18.68 -2.14 2.38
C TYR A 69 19.55 -2.46 1.15
N LYS A 70 20.88 -2.31 1.22
CA LYS A 70 21.78 -2.56 0.09
C LYS A 70 21.64 -3.97 -0.45
N ALA A 71 21.62 -4.97 0.44
CA ALA A 71 21.42 -6.37 0.08
C ALA A 71 20.06 -6.62 -0.57
N VAL A 72 19.01 -5.95 -0.08
CA VAL A 72 17.65 -6.05 -0.63
C VAL A 72 17.58 -5.47 -2.04
N VAL A 73 18.19 -4.30 -2.27
CA VAL A 73 18.27 -3.69 -3.60
C VAL A 73 18.97 -4.63 -4.57
N TYR A 74 20.13 -5.17 -4.21
CA TYR A 74 20.88 -6.09 -5.06
C TYR A 74 20.07 -7.36 -5.38
N SER A 75 19.45 -7.96 -4.36
CA SER A 75 18.57 -9.11 -4.53
C SER A 75 17.41 -8.80 -5.48
N ASN A 76 16.74 -7.65 -5.32
CA ASN A 76 15.66 -7.23 -6.21
C ASN A 76 16.13 -7.01 -7.66
N THR A 77 17.30 -6.40 -7.87
CA THR A 77 17.88 -6.18 -9.21
C THR A 77 18.18 -7.51 -9.90
N ILE A 78 18.87 -8.43 -9.21
CA ILE A 78 19.25 -9.75 -9.73
C ILE A 78 18.01 -10.59 -10.02
N GLN A 79 17.04 -10.63 -9.09
CA GLN A 79 15.79 -11.36 -9.30
C GLN A 79 14.98 -10.80 -10.47
N SER A 80 14.99 -9.47 -10.67
CA SER A 80 14.27 -8.83 -11.77
C SER A 80 14.81 -9.26 -13.13
N ILE A 81 16.14 -9.20 -13.33
CA ILE A 81 16.74 -9.64 -14.61
C ILE A 81 16.58 -11.15 -14.82
N ILE A 82 16.73 -11.97 -13.78
CA ILE A 82 16.50 -13.43 -13.87
C ILE A 82 15.06 -13.73 -14.30
N ALA A 83 14.07 -13.02 -13.75
CA ALA A 83 12.67 -13.20 -14.13
C ALA A 83 12.44 -12.89 -15.61
N ILE A 84 13.04 -11.81 -16.13
CA ILE A 84 12.95 -11.43 -17.55
C ILE A 84 13.58 -12.51 -18.43
N ILE A 85 14.81 -12.96 -18.12
CA ILE A 85 15.50 -14.00 -18.92
C ILE A 85 14.74 -15.33 -18.89
N ARG A 86 14.17 -15.73 -17.75
CA ARG A 86 13.30 -16.92 -17.68
C ARG A 86 12.04 -16.75 -18.52
N ALA A 87 11.46 -15.56 -18.55
CA ALA A 87 10.28 -15.26 -19.34
C ALA A 87 10.57 -15.31 -20.85
N MET A 88 11.76 -14.87 -21.31
CA MET A 88 12.16 -14.99 -22.72
C MET A 88 12.07 -16.43 -23.23
N GLY A 89 12.57 -17.40 -22.44
CA GLY A 89 12.48 -18.82 -22.80
C GLY A 89 11.03 -19.34 -22.87
N ARG A 90 10.13 -18.85 -22.01
CA ARG A 90 8.71 -19.23 -22.02
C ARG A 90 7.95 -18.59 -23.19
N LEU A 91 8.21 -17.32 -23.45
CA LEU A 91 7.57 -16.53 -24.51
C LEU A 91 8.21 -16.75 -25.89
N LYS A 92 9.29 -17.56 -25.95
CA LYS A 92 10.07 -17.86 -27.15
C LYS A 92 10.54 -16.57 -27.85
N ILE A 93 11.10 -15.66 -27.05
CA ILE A 93 11.72 -14.42 -27.54
C ILE A 93 13.21 -14.67 -27.65
N ASP A 94 13.74 -14.57 -28.87
CA ASP A 94 15.17 -14.68 -29.12
C ASP A 94 15.93 -13.42 -28.65
N PHE A 95 17.20 -13.60 -28.32
CA PHE A 95 18.09 -12.46 -28.07
C PHE A 95 18.32 -11.65 -29.35
N GLY A 96 18.46 -10.34 -29.21
CA GLY A 96 18.84 -9.48 -30.33
C GLY A 96 20.24 -9.81 -30.85
N ASP A 97 21.17 -10.07 -29.93
CA ASP A 97 22.51 -10.59 -30.21
C ASP A 97 22.64 -12.04 -29.67
N PRO A 98 22.86 -13.05 -30.53
CA PRO A 98 23.01 -14.45 -30.13
C PRO A 98 24.11 -14.69 -29.08
N VAL A 99 25.15 -13.84 -29.04
CA VAL A 99 26.23 -13.93 -28.05
C VAL A 99 25.70 -13.71 -26.63
N ARG A 100 24.57 -13.00 -26.46
CA ARG A 100 23.93 -12.78 -25.15
C ARG A 100 23.39 -14.07 -24.52
N ALA A 101 23.27 -15.15 -25.27
CA ALA A 101 22.94 -16.46 -24.71
C ALA A 101 24.02 -16.96 -23.71
N ASP A 102 25.30 -16.63 -23.95
CA ASP A 102 26.38 -16.93 -23.01
C ASP A 102 26.30 -16.06 -21.75
N ASP A 103 26.01 -14.76 -21.91
CA ASP A 103 25.77 -13.85 -20.79
C ASP A 103 24.59 -14.34 -19.91
N ALA A 104 23.52 -14.83 -20.53
CA ALA A 104 22.38 -15.39 -19.80
C ALA A 104 22.76 -16.63 -18.98
N ARG A 105 23.61 -17.52 -19.53
CA ARG A 105 24.15 -18.67 -18.78
C ARG A 105 25.03 -18.20 -17.61
N GLN A 106 25.93 -17.25 -17.86
CA GLN A 106 26.79 -16.67 -16.83
C GLN A 106 25.99 -16.01 -15.71
N LEU A 107 24.91 -15.30 -16.04
CA LEU A 107 24.02 -14.67 -15.06
C LEU A 107 23.50 -15.70 -14.04
N PHE A 108 23.02 -16.86 -14.48
CA PHE A 108 22.49 -17.88 -13.58
C PHE A 108 23.56 -18.48 -12.66
N VAL A 109 24.79 -18.67 -13.17
CA VAL A 109 25.92 -19.18 -12.38
C VAL A 109 26.35 -18.16 -11.34
N LEU A 110 26.60 -16.92 -11.76
CA LEU A 110 27.05 -15.84 -10.88
C LEU A 110 26.00 -15.48 -9.84
N ALA A 111 24.71 -15.44 -10.21
CA ALA A 111 23.62 -15.18 -9.26
C ALA A 111 23.44 -16.31 -8.23
N GLY A 112 23.73 -17.56 -8.61
CA GLY A 112 23.71 -18.70 -7.68
C GLY A 112 24.88 -18.72 -6.71
N ALA A 113 26.02 -18.15 -7.11
CA ALA A 113 27.23 -18.03 -6.29
C ALA A 113 27.33 -16.70 -5.51
N ALA A 114 26.45 -15.73 -5.80
CA ALA A 114 26.49 -14.42 -5.16
C ALA A 114 26.12 -14.53 -3.68
N GLU A 115 27.03 -14.09 -2.81
CA GLU A 115 26.76 -13.92 -1.39
C GLU A 115 25.76 -12.77 -1.16
N GLU A 116 24.92 -12.90 -0.12
CA GLU A 116 23.94 -11.88 0.23
C GLU A 116 24.64 -10.54 0.51
N GLY A 117 24.27 -9.50 -0.24
CA GLY A 117 24.77 -8.15 -0.01
C GLY A 117 25.96 -7.71 -0.87
N PHE A 118 26.46 -8.55 -1.79
CA PHE A 118 27.55 -8.18 -2.68
C PHE A 118 27.17 -8.28 -4.17
N MET A 119 27.46 -7.22 -4.94
CA MET A 119 27.33 -7.20 -6.39
C MET A 119 28.71 -7.12 -7.01
N THR A 120 29.17 -8.22 -7.62
CA THR A 120 30.48 -8.23 -8.30
C THR A 120 30.41 -7.40 -9.59
N SER A 121 31.53 -6.78 -9.96
CA SER A 121 31.62 -6.01 -11.22
C SER A 121 31.38 -6.87 -12.45
N GLU A 122 31.74 -8.16 -12.38
CA GLU A 122 31.46 -9.13 -13.44
C GLU A 122 29.96 -9.36 -13.61
N LEU A 123 29.24 -9.63 -12.51
CA LEU A 123 27.78 -9.80 -12.53
C LEU A 123 27.08 -8.54 -13.04
N ALA A 124 27.46 -7.36 -12.55
CA ALA A 124 26.92 -6.10 -13.04
C ALA A 124 27.17 -5.90 -14.54
N GLY A 125 28.36 -6.26 -15.03
CA GLY A 125 28.71 -6.20 -16.45
C GLY A 125 27.81 -7.11 -17.31
N VAL A 126 27.55 -8.33 -16.85
CA VAL A 126 26.64 -9.28 -17.52
C VAL A 126 25.22 -8.73 -17.56
N ILE A 127 24.68 -8.26 -16.42
CA ILE A 127 23.34 -7.69 -16.34
C ILE A 127 23.20 -6.48 -17.27
N LYS A 128 24.22 -5.60 -17.32
CA LYS A 128 24.23 -4.42 -18.19
C LYS A 128 24.16 -4.78 -19.67
N ARG A 129 24.91 -5.81 -20.11
CA ARG A 129 24.88 -6.27 -21.51
C ARG A 129 23.54 -6.90 -21.87
N LEU A 130 22.99 -7.73 -20.97
CA LEU A 130 21.66 -8.31 -21.14
C LEU A 130 20.57 -7.23 -21.20
N TRP A 131 20.58 -6.26 -20.29
CA TRP A 131 19.56 -5.21 -20.25
C TRP A 131 19.55 -4.35 -21.52
N LYS A 132 20.69 -4.16 -22.18
CA LYS A 132 20.78 -3.43 -23.45
C LYS A 132 20.31 -4.24 -24.67
N ASP A 133 20.12 -5.55 -24.55
CA ASP A 133 19.68 -6.40 -25.65
C ASP A 133 18.23 -6.10 -26.06
N THR A 134 17.97 -6.05 -27.36
CA THR A 134 16.65 -5.71 -27.90
C THR A 134 15.61 -6.80 -27.63
N GLY A 135 16.02 -8.07 -27.59
CA GLY A 135 15.16 -9.20 -27.21
C GLY A 135 14.76 -9.14 -25.74
N VAL A 136 15.70 -8.79 -24.86
CA VAL A 136 15.43 -8.56 -23.43
C VAL A 136 14.48 -7.38 -23.23
N GLN A 137 14.69 -6.27 -23.93
CA GLN A 137 13.77 -5.12 -23.90
C GLN A 137 12.37 -5.47 -24.45
N ALA A 138 12.29 -6.26 -25.53
CA ALA A 138 11.02 -6.75 -26.06
C ALA A 138 10.27 -7.63 -25.07
N CYS A 139 10.99 -8.50 -24.33
CA CYS A 139 10.42 -9.31 -23.26
C CYS A 139 9.92 -8.44 -22.10
N PHE A 140 10.69 -7.43 -21.69
CA PHE A 140 10.28 -6.49 -20.65
C PHE A 140 9.01 -5.71 -21.01
N ASN A 141 8.85 -5.32 -22.28
CA ASN A 141 7.61 -4.68 -22.76
C ASN A 141 6.39 -5.62 -22.70
N ARG A 142 6.62 -6.94 -22.66
CA ARG A 142 5.59 -7.98 -22.45
C ARG A 142 5.54 -8.48 -21.00
N SER A 143 6.07 -7.70 -20.05
CA SER A 143 6.10 -8.03 -18.62
C SER A 143 4.74 -8.30 -17.99
N ARG A 144 3.63 -7.92 -18.62
CA ARG A 144 2.28 -8.31 -18.17
C ARG A 144 1.98 -9.81 -18.25
N GLU A 145 2.72 -10.54 -19.09
CA GLU A 145 2.50 -11.98 -19.35
C GLU A 145 3.20 -12.88 -18.33
N TYR A 146 3.97 -12.30 -17.40
CA TYR A 146 4.67 -13.00 -16.34
C TYR A 146 4.80 -12.14 -15.09
N GLN A 147 5.30 -12.71 -14.00
CA GLN A 147 5.47 -11.99 -12.74
C GLN A 147 6.80 -11.22 -12.74
N LEU A 148 6.73 -9.88 -12.75
CA LEU A 148 7.88 -8.99 -12.64
C LEU A 148 7.59 -7.88 -11.61
N ASN A 149 8.63 -7.42 -10.92
CA ASN A 149 8.52 -6.29 -10.00
C ASN A 149 8.47 -4.97 -10.77
N ASP A 150 7.58 -4.05 -10.39
CA ASP A 150 7.44 -2.73 -11.03
C ASP A 150 8.74 -1.90 -10.97
N SER A 151 9.54 -2.08 -9.91
CA SER A 151 10.82 -1.40 -9.74
C SER A 151 11.95 -1.94 -10.63
N ALA A 152 11.71 -2.96 -11.46
CA ALA A 152 12.74 -3.60 -12.28
C ALA A 152 13.47 -2.59 -13.18
N ALA A 153 12.73 -1.79 -13.97
CA ALA A 153 13.34 -0.80 -14.85
C ALA A 153 14.12 0.28 -14.09
N TYR A 154 13.62 0.72 -12.93
CA TYR A 154 14.29 1.72 -12.10
C TYR A 154 15.71 1.25 -11.70
N TYR A 155 15.85 0.02 -11.22
CA TYR A 155 17.17 -0.50 -10.83
C TYR A 155 18.06 -0.86 -12.02
N LEU A 156 17.48 -1.44 -13.08
CA LEU A 156 18.27 -1.89 -14.24
C LEU A 156 18.79 -0.72 -15.09
N ASN A 157 18.05 0.39 -15.14
CA ASN A 157 18.49 1.61 -15.83
C ASN A 157 19.67 2.28 -15.10
N ASP A 158 19.65 2.29 -13.77
CA ASP A 158 20.70 2.91 -12.93
C ASP A 158 21.70 1.89 -12.37
N LEU A 159 21.91 0.78 -13.07
CA LEU A 159 22.79 -0.30 -12.62
C LEU A 159 24.23 0.18 -12.35
N ASP A 160 24.72 1.15 -13.13
CA ASP A 160 26.06 1.70 -12.97
C ASP A 160 26.28 2.38 -11.61
N ARG A 161 25.23 3.00 -11.04
CA ARG A 161 25.26 3.60 -9.70
C ARG A 161 25.21 2.51 -8.63
N ILE A 162 24.34 1.52 -8.83
CA ILE A 162 24.07 0.43 -7.87
C ILE A 162 25.29 -0.50 -7.74
N ALA A 163 26.01 -0.74 -8.83
CA ALA A 163 27.17 -1.62 -8.89
C ALA A 163 28.46 -1.01 -8.29
N GLN A 164 28.45 0.25 -7.86
CA GLN A 164 29.60 0.87 -7.22
C GLN A 164 29.86 0.25 -5.84
N THR A 165 31.13 0.05 -5.48
CA THR A 165 31.50 -0.47 -4.16
C THR A 165 31.08 0.48 -3.03
N SER A 166 31.21 1.78 -3.27
CA SER A 166 30.77 2.88 -2.38
C SER A 166 29.26 3.15 -2.43
N TYR A 167 28.47 2.36 -3.15
CA TYR A 167 27.03 2.57 -3.25
C TYR A 167 26.35 2.48 -1.89
N ILE A 168 25.59 3.53 -1.56
CA ILE A 168 24.66 3.59 -0.43
C ILE A 168 23.27 3.86 -1.02
N PRO A 169 22.27 3.01 -0.72
CA PRO A 169 20.90 3.24 -1.17
C PRO A 169 20.36 4.60 -0.74
N THR A 170 19.67 5.27 -1.65
CA THR A 170 18.91 6.49 -1.36
C THR A 170 17.55 6.14 -0.76
N GLN A 171 16.85 7.11 -0.18
CA GLN A 171 15.47 6.92 0.27
C GLN A 171 14.56 6.45 -0.87
N GLN A 172 14.80 6.88 -2.11
CA GLN A 172 14.05 6.43 -3.28
C GLN A 172 14.27 4.95 -3.57
N ASP A 173 15.51 4.47 -3.40
CA ASP A 173 15.83 3.05 -3.51
C ASP A 173 15.11 2.27 -2.43
N VAL A 174 15.17 2.73 -1.17
CA VAL A 174 14.48 2.10 -0.03
C VAL A 174 12.97 2.00 -0.28
N LEU A 175 12.34 3.05 -0.79
CA LEU A 175 10.91 3.06 -1.14
C LEU A 175 10.54 2.00 -2.20
N ARG A 176 11.42 1.79 -3.17
CA ARG A 176 11.23 0.86 -4.28
C ARG A 176 11.66 -0.57 -3.98
N THR A 177 12.31 -0.83 -2.84
CA THR A 177 12.65 -2.19 -2.41
C THR A 177 11.39 -3.00 -2.11
N ARG A 178 11.42 -4.26 -2.55
CA ARG A 178 10.36 -5.23 -2.36
C ARG A 178 10.85 -6.32 -1.41
N VAL A 179 10.21 -6.35 -0.25
CA VAL A 179 10.29 -7.44 0.73
C VAL A 179 8.86 -7.97 0.89
N LYS A 180 8.68 -9.29 0.83
CA LYS A 180 7.35 -9.88 1.06
C LYS A 180 7.02 -9.72 2.54
N THR A 181 6.04 -8.88 2.87
CA THR A 181 5.56 -8.73 4.24
C THR A 181 4.89 -10.02 4.72
N THR A 182 5.45 -10.61 5.77
CA THR A 182 4.89 -11.78 6.46
C THR A 182 4.37 -11.36 7.83
N GLY A 183 3.13 -11.72 8.16
CA GLY A 183 2.50 -11.33 9.42
C GLY A 183 2.00 -9.88 9.40
N ILE A 184 2.12 -9.24 10.56
CA ILE A 184 1.64 -7.88 10.85
C ILE A 184 2.85 -7.06 11.28
N VAL A 185 3.09 -5.94 10.60
CA VAL A 185 4.11 -4.96 10.97
C VAL A 185 3.40 -3.73 11.51
N GLU A 186 3.80 -3.31 12.71
CA GLU A 186 3.26 -2.15 13.38
C GLU A 186 4.26 -0.99 13.32
N THR A 187 3.77 0.22 13.04
CA THR A 187 4.60 1.42 12.98
C THR A 187 3.89 2.56 13.71
N HIS A 188 4.62 3.22 14.60
CA HIS A 188 4.14 4.37 15.35
C HIS A 188 4.71 5.64 14.75
N PHE A 189 3.88 6.65 14.57
CA PHE A 189 4.35 7.97 14.16
C PHE A 189 3.50 9.05 14.82
N THR A 190 4.08 10.25 14.92
CA THR A 190 3.41 11.43 15.46
C THR A 190 3.14 12.41 14.33
N PHE A 191 1.89 12.80 14.13
CA PHE A 191 1.54 13.83 13.16
C PHE A 191 1.74 15.22 13.79
N LYS A 192 2.65 16.04 13.23
CA LYS A 192 3.08 17.31 13.84
C LYS A 192 2.34 18.56 13.33
N ASP A 193 1.74 18.52 12.15
CA ASP A 193 1.17 19.73 11.52
C ASP A 193 -0.34 19.86 11.74
N LEU A 194 -0.71 20.56 12.82
CA LEU A 194 -2.05 21.13 12.97
C LEU A 194 -2.04 22.61 12.62
N HIS A 195 -2.22 22.91 11.33
CA HIS A 195 -2.55 24.26 10.89
C HIS A 195 -4.03 24.57 11.17
N PHE A 196 -4.30 25.29 12.25
CA PHE A 196 -5.61 25.91 12.45
C PHE A 196 -5.76 27.12 11.51
N LYS A 197 -6.61 27.01 10.49
CA LYS A 197 -7.20 28.21 9.87
C LYS A 197 -8.20 28.80 10.86
N CYS A 198 -7.74 29.77 11.65
CA CYS A 198 -8.61 30.52 12.53
C CYS A 198 -9.56 31.38 11.67
N CYS A 199 -10.76 30.87 11.38
CA CYS A 199 -11.84 31.69 10.80
C CYS A 199 -12.41 32.62 11.88
N SER A 200 -11.70 33.70 12.18
CA SER A 200 -12.27 34.89 12.81
C SER A 200 -11.34 36.09 12.58
N GLN A 201 -11.21 36.49 11.32
CA GLN A 201 -10.46 37.69 10.94
C GLN A 201 -11.24 38.99 11.22
N THR A 202 -12.27 38.95 12.08
CA THR A 202 -13.21 40.05 12.32
C THR A 202 -13.21 40.60 13.74
N TYR A 203 -12.43 40.06 14.69
CA TYR A 203 -12.49 40.51 16.10
C TYR A 203 -11.15 40.79 16.79
N ILE A 204 -10.03 40.83 16.05
CA ILE A 204 -8.72 41.26 16.61
C ILE A 204 -8.19 42.41 15.75
N ALA A 205 -8.99 43.44 15.63
CA ALA A 205 -8.59 44.72 15.04
C ALA A 205 -9.13 45.83 15.94
N ASP A 206 -8.74 45.82 17.21
CA ASP A 206 -8.48 47.07 17.93
C ASP A 206 -7.84 46.81 19.30
N ASN A 207 -6.75 47.55 19.53
CA ASN A 207 -6.10 47.82 20.82
C ASN A 207 -5.64 46.64 21.70
N SER A 208 -4.38 46.24 21.51
CA SER A 208 -3.28 46.65 22.40
C SER A 208 -2.07 45.73 22.20
N ARG A 209 -0.86 46.31 22.17
CA ARG A 209 0.42 45.57 22.25
C ARG A 209 0.54 44.66 23.49
N PHE A 210 -0.41 44.74 24.43
CA PHE A 210 -0.43 44.04 25.70
C PHE A 210 -0.94 42.58 25.58
N CYS A 211 -1.97 42.32 24.76
CA CYS A 211 -2.45 40.95 24.49
C CYS A 211 -1.37 40.06 23.84
N TRP A 212 -0.55 40.65 22.98
CA TRP A 212 0.57 39.94 22.32
C TRP A 212 1.70 39.57 23.29
N LEU A 213 1.93 40.36 24.35
CA LEU A 213 2.95 40.08 25.36
C LEU A 213 2.53 39.00 26.36
N ILE A 214 1.24 38.93 26.70
CA ILE A 214 0.67 37.86 27.55
C ILE A 214 0.73 36.51 26.82
N PHE A 215 0.43 36.48 25.52
CA PHE A 215 0.59 35.29 24.67
C PHE A 215 2.03 34.77 24.61
N ARG A 216 3.02 35.66 24.77
CA ARG A 216 4.45 35.31 24.68
C ARG A 216 5.06 34.88 26.02
N LYS A 217 4.46 35.26 27.16
CA LYS A 217 4.93 34.89 28.51
C LYS A 217 4.28 33.61 29.07
N LEU A 218 3.12 33.24 28.55
CA LEU A 218 2.49 31.97 28.88
C LEU A 218 3.12 30.86 28.02
N LYS A 219 3.64 29.80 28.64
CA LYS A 219 4.04 28.52 27.98
C LYS A 219 2.85 27.79 27.30
N PHE A 220 1.85 28.53 26.85
CA PHE A 220 0.63 28.03 26.24
C PHE A 220 0.88 27.50 24.83
N ALA A 221 1.84 28.05 24.09
CA ALA A 221 2.24 27.48 22.79
C ALA A 221 2.74 26.04 22.97
N GLU A 222 3.58 25.76 23.96
CA GLU A 222 4.08 24.39 24.24
C GLU A 222 2.96 23.45 24.75
N ILE A 223 2.04 23.93 25.58
CA ILE A 223 0.92 23.13 26.10
C ILE A 223 -0.10 22.81 25.00
N LEU A 224 -0.44 23.78 24.13
CA LEU A 224 -1.32 23.54 22.98
C LEU A 224 -0.63 22.61 21.96
N HIS A 225 0.67 22.79 21.72
CA HIS A 225 1.48 21.96 20.83
C HIS A 225 1.56 20.50 21.32
N CYS A 226 1.61 20.27 22.64
CA CYS A 226 1.49 18.92 23.23
C CYS A 226 0.07 18.34 23.19
N PHE A 227 -0.98 19.16 23.17
CA PHE A 227 -2.38 18.71 23.08
C PHE A 227 -2.82 18.33 21.66
N LEU A 228 -2.00 18.67 20.66
CA LEU A 228 -2.33 18.55 19.25
C LEU A 228 -1.61 17.39 18.55
N LEU A 229 -0.59 16.78 19.16
CA LEU A 229 0.09 15.64 18.53
C LEU A 229 -0.86 14.44 18.44
N LEU A 230 -1.28 14.12 17.22
CA LEU A 230 -2.02 12.91 16.90
C LEU A 230 -1.03 11.75 16.84
N PHE A 231 -1.11 10.89 17.86
CA PHE A 231 -0.37 9.62 17.89
C PHE A 231 -1.09 8.63 16.99
N CYS A 232 -0.44 8.24 15.90
CA CYS A 232 -0.98 7.30 14.94
C CYS A 232 -0.21 5.99 15.04
N ARG A 233 -0.97 4.90 15.07
CA ARG A 233 -0.46 3.54 14.99
C ARG A 233 -0.98 2.90 13.73
N MET A 234 -0.08 2.55 12.83
CA MET A 234 -0.43 1.96 11.54
C MET A 234 0.00 0.51 11.47
N PHE A 235 -0.91 -0.33 10.99
CA PHE A 235 -0.72 -1.77 10.85
C PHE A 235 -0.64 -2.13 9.36
N ASP A 236 0.54 -2.58 8.91
CA ASP A 236 0.74 -3.18 7.58
C ASP A 236 0.61 -4.69 7.67
N VAL A 237 -0.39 -5.22 6.97
CA VAL A 237 -0.66 -6.66 6.94
C VAL A 237 -0.34 -7.24 5.56
N GLY A 238 0.17 -8.46 5.54
CA GLY A 238 0.48 -9.17 4.30
C GLY A 238 -0.74 -9.25 3.36
N GLY A 239 -0.58 -8.83 2.10
CA GLY A 239 -1.66 -8.77 1.10
C GLY A 239 -1.95 -10.09 0.35
N GLN A 240 -1.05 -11.07 0.49
CA GLN A 240 -1.16 -12.40 -0.13
C GLN A 240 -2.28 -13.21 0.53
N ARG A 241 -2.95 -14.10 -0.20
CA ARG A 241 -4.11 -14.85 0.32
C ARG A 241 -3.78 -15.67 1.58
N SER A 242 -2.57 -16.23 1.65
CA SER A 242 -2.07 -16.97 2.81
C SER A 242 -2.02 -16.14 4.09
N GLU A 243 -1.71 -14.85 3.97
CA GLU A 243 -1.54 -13.93 5.09
C GLU A 243 -2.86 -13.33 5.59
N ARG A 244 -3.90 -13.31 4.75
CA ARG A 244 -5.21 -12.68 5.07
C ARG A 244 -5.91 -13.27 6.29
N LYS A 245 -5.64 -14.55 6.63
CA LYS A 245 -6.20 -15.20 7.82
C LYS A 245 -5.74 -14.54 9.12
N LYS A 246 -4.60 -13.85 9.10
CA LYS A 246 -4.00 -13.18 10.28
C LYS A 246 -4.62 -11.80 10.54
N TRP A 247 -5.36 -11.24 9.59
CA TRP A 247 -5.89 -9.87 9.66
C TRP A 247 -6.89 -9.65 10.79
N ILE A 248 -7.63 -10.70 11.18
CA ILE A 248 -8.70 -10.60 12.18
C ILE A 248 -8.21 -10.05 13.53
N HIS A 249 -6.95 -10.32 13.88
CA HIS A 249 -6.34 -9.82 15.12
C HIS A 249 -6.13 -8.31 15.14
N CYS A 250 -6.22 -7.64 13.98
CA CYS A 250 -6.02 -6.20 13.84
C CYS A 250 -7.34 -5.43 13.71
N PHE A 251 -8.50 -6.09 13.74
CA PHE A 251 -9.78 -5.46 13.39
C PHE A 251 -10.44 -4.73 14.57
N GLU A 252 -9.97 -4.94 15.79
CA GLU A 252 -10.56 -4.35 16.99
C GLU A 252 -10.10 -2.91 17.22
N GLY A 253 -11.07 -2.00 17.33
CA GLY A 253 -10.81 -0.58 17.66
C GLY A 253 -10.10 0.20 16.55
N VAL A 254 -10.20 -0.23 15.29
CA VAL A 254 -9.64 0.49 14.13
C VAL A 254 -10.42 1.78 13.90
N THR A 255 -9.72 2.90 13.83
CA THR A 255 -10.30 4.23 13.56
C THR A 255 -10.64 4.39 12.09
N ALA A 256 -9.71 3.99 11.21
CA ALA A 256 -9.90 4.07 9.76
C ALA A 256 -9.13 2.97 9.03
N ILE A 257 -9.66 2.57 7.87
CA ILE A 257 -9.01 1.62 6.96
C ILE A 257 -8.49 2.39 5.75
N ILE A 258 -7.23 2.17 5.41
CA ILE A 258 -6.66 2.61 4.14
C ILE A 258 -6.57 1.38 3.25
N PHE A 259 -7.41 1.32 2.22
CA PHE A 259 -7.42 0.23 1.25
C PHE A 259 -6.63 0.61 0.00
N CYS A 260 -5.53 -0.09 -0.28
CA CYS A 260 -4.65 0.17 -1.41
C CYS A 260 -5.00 -0.72 -2.60
N VAL A 261 -5.21 -0.10 -3.76
CA VAL A 261 -5.43 -0.72 -5.07
C VAL A 261 -4.30 -0.31 -5.99
N ALA A 262 -3.73 -1.26 -6.73
CA ALA A 262 -2.80 -0.93 -7.82
C ALA A 262 -3.59 -0.71 -9.11
N LEU A 263 -3.62 0.53 -9.62
CA LEU A 263 -4.28 0.85 -10.88
C LEU A 263 -3.65 0.12 -12.06
N SER A 264 -2.32 -0.05 -12.05
CA SER A 264 -1.55 -0.73 -13.09
C SER A 264 -1.85 -2.23 -13.23
N ASP A 265 -2.58 -2.83 -12.30
CA ASP A 265 -2.77 -4.29 -12.23
C ASP A 265 -3.95 -4.80 -13.09
N TYR A 266 -4.65 -3.92 -13.82
CA TYR A 266 -5.84 -4.26 -14.61
C TYR A 266 -5.62 -5.29 -15.72
N ASP A 267 -4.42 -5.45 -16.26
CA ASP A 267 -4.11 -6.47 -17.27
C ASP A 267 -3.14 -7.55 -16.76
N LEU A 268 -2.97 -7.64 -15.43
CA LEU A 268 -2.09 -8.59 -14.77
C LEU A 268 -2.87 -9.77 -14.18
N VAL A 269 -2.20 -10.92 -14.10
CA VAL A 269 -2.69 -12.15 -13.47
C VAL A 269 -2.07 -12.33 -12.08
N LEU A 270 -2.82 -12.92 -11.15
CA LEU A 270 -2.31 -13.26 -9.81
C LEU A 270 -1.15 -14.26 -9.87
N ALA A 271 -0.05 -13.93 -9.19
CA ALA A 271 1.11 -14.81 -9.06
C ALA A 271 0.77 -16.15 -8.39
N GLU A 272 -0.12 -16.13 -7.39
CA GLU A 272 -0.50 -17.32 -6.61
C GLU A 272 -1.21 -18.39 -7.45
N ASP A 273 -1.88 -17.98 -8.54
CA ASP A 273 -2.59 -18.92 -9.43
C ASP A 273 -1.62 -19.59 -10.44
N GLU A 274 -0.39 -19.08 -10.64
CA GLU A 274 0.68 -19.80 -11.37
C GLU A 274 1.24 -20.98 -10.55
N GLU A 275 1.35 -20.83 -9.22
CA GLU A 275 1.73 -21.92 -8.30
C GLU A 275 0.57 -22.90 -8.05
N MET A 276 -0.66 -22.39 -8.00
CA MET A 276 -1.88 -23.15 -7.70
C MET A 276 -2.67 -23.50 -8.97
N ALA A 277 -2.00 -23.88 -10.07
CA ALA A 277 -2.65 -24.37 -11.29
C ALA A 277 -3.48 -25.63 -10.97
N SER A 278 -4.69 -25.41 -10.46
CA SER A 278 -5.61 -26.43 -10.00
C SER A 278 -6.25 -27.01 -11.24
N THR A 279 -5.96 -28.27 -11.51
CA THR A 279 -6.57 -29.03 -12.59
C THR A 279 -8.08 -29.07 -12.41
N VAL A 280 -8.82 -28.22 -13.12
CA VAL A 280 -10.27 -28.37 -13.21
C VAL A 280 -10.56 -29.34 -14.34
N MET A 281 -10.90 -30.58 -13.98
CA MET A 281 -11.41 -31.58 -14.92
C MET A 281 -12.85 -31.19 -15.29
N LEU A 282 -13.04 -30.54 -16.43
CA LEU A 282 -14.38 -30.22 -16.94
C LEU A 282 -15.01 -31.47 -17.54
N LYS A 283 -16.21 -31.85 -17.07
CA LYS A 283 -16.85 -33.12 -17.45
C LYS A 283 -17.57 -33.09 -18.80
N LYS A 284 -17.95 -31.92 -19.35
CA LYS A 284 -18.62 -31.79 -20.66
C LYS A 284 -18.43 -30.38 -21.24
N GLY A 285 -18.20 -30.29 -22.55
CA GLY A 285 -18.19 -29.05 -23.31
C GLY A 285 -18.44 -29.34 -24.79
N VAL A 286 -19.11 -28.43 -25.49
CA VAL A 286 -19.39 -28.55 -26.93
C VAL A 286 -18.42 -27.64 -27.68
N VAL A 287 -17.67 -28.18 -28.63
CA VAL A 287 -16.83 -27.38 -29.53
C VAL A 287 -17.69 -26.90 -30.70
N VAL A 288 -17.81 -25.59 -30.88
CA VAL A 288 -18.47 -24.97 -32.04
C VAL A 288 -17.44 -24.09 -32.73
N GLY A 289 -16.91 -24.54 -33.87
CA GLY A 289 -15.81 -23.88 -34.57
C GLY A 289 -14.51 -23.87 -33.74
N GLN A 290 -13.88 -22.70 -33.57
CA GLN A 290 -12.71 -22.51 -32.69
C GLN A 290 -13.08 -22.15 -31.24
N LYS A 291 -14.37 -22.16 -30.88
CA LYS A 291 -14.85 -21.82 -29.53
C LYS A 291 -15.28 -23.06 -28.78
N LEU A 292 -14.78 -23.22 -27.56
CA LEU A 292 -15.30 -24.19 -26.61
C LEU A 292 -16.44 -23.53 -25.83
N ILE A 293 -17.67 -24.00 -26.04
CA ILE A 293 -18.85 -23.55 -25.31
C ILE A 293 -19.07 -24.52 -24.15
N LEU A 294 -18.81 -24.03 -22.93
CA LEU A 294 -19.15 -24.73 -21.70
C LEU A 294 -20.60 -24.44 -21.35
N GLU A 295 -21.32 -25.41 -20.77
CA GLU A 295 -22.72 -25.25 -20.32
C GLU A 295 -22.87 -24.00 -19.42
N GLY A 296 -23.22 -22.88 -20.04
CA GLY A 296 -23.83 -21.70 -19.43
C GLY A 296 -22.94 -20.61 -18.80
N LYS A 297 -21.59 -20.69 -18.72
CA LYS A 297 -20.83 -19.66 -17.94
C LYS A 297 -19.48 -19.13 -18.44
N LEU A 298 -18.88 -19.62 -19.53
CA LEU A 298 -17.62 -19.05 -20.03
C LEU A 298 -17.45 -19.22 -21.53
N ASN A 299 -17.14 -18.13 -22.23
CA ASN A 299 -16.56 -18.16 -23.57
C ASN A 299 -15.04 -18.25 -23.45
N VAL A 300 -14.45 -19.40 -23.80
CA VAL A 300 -13.00 -19.57 -23.87
C VAL A 300 -12.59 -19.61 -25.34
N SER A 301 -11.80 -18.62 -25.77
CA SER A 301 -11.10 -18.63 -27.05
C SER A 301 -9.90 -19.57 -26.98
N LEU A 302 -9.89 -20.64 -27.79
CA LEU A 302 -8.78 -21.57 -27.85
C LEU A 302 -7.59 -20.96 -28.62
N PRO A 303 -6.33 -21.21 -28.23
CA PRO A 303 -5.18 -20.52 -28.82
C PRO A 303 -4.73 -21.06 -30.18
N PHE A 304 -5.40 -22.06 -30.77
CA PHE A 304 -4.98 -22.66 -32.04
C PHE A 304 -6.16 -23.08 -32.95
N PRO A 305 -6.04 -22.90 -34.28
CA PRO A 305 -6.92 -23.57 -35.24
C PRO A 305 -6.64 -25.08 -35.23
N PHE A 306 -7.59 -25.90 -34.79
CA PHE A 306 -7.46 -27.36 -34.88
C PHE A 306 -7.56 -27.82 -36.34
N GLN A 307 -6.42 -28.17 -36.95
CA GLN A 307 -6.35 -29.02 -38.14
C GLN A 307 -5.93 -30.43 -37.69
N HIS A 308 -6.86 -31.23 -37.15
CA HIS A 308 -6.62 -32.67 -37.03
C HIS A 308 -7.89 -33.50 -37.30
N PRO A 309 -7.86 -34.52 -38.18
CA PRO A 309 -9.06 -35.21 -38.68
C PRO A 309 -9.82 -36.09 -37.66
N TRP A 310 -9.31 -36.24 -36.43
CA TRP A 310 -9.82 -37.18 -35.44
C TRP A 310 -11.04 -36.69 -34.63
N LEU A 311 -11.52 -35.46 -34.89
CA LEU A 311 -12.67 -34.84 -34.19
C LEU A 311 -14.03 -35.10 -34.88
N LEU A 312 -14.06 -35.81 -36.00
CA LEU A 312 -15.29 -36.15 -36.75
C LEU A 312 -15.78 -37.60 -36.53
N SER A 313 -15.44 -38.21 -35.38
CA SER A 313 -15.93 -39.55 -35.00
C SER A 313 -17.23 -39.43 -34.19
N PRO A 314 -18.29 -40.20 -34.50
CA PRO A 314 -19.58 -40.13 -33.80
C PRO A 314 -19.57 -40.79 -32.42
N PHE A 315 -18.42 -41.23 -31.91
CA PHE A 315 -18.30 -41.74 -30.55
C PHE A 315 -18.02 -40.60 -29.56
N SER A 316 -18.93 -40.41 -28.62
CA SER A 316 -18.89 -39.47 -27.50
C SER A 316 -17.60 -39.59 -26.68
N ARG A 317 -16.50 -38.97 -27.14
CA ARG A 317 -15.27 -38.84 -26.36
C ARG A 317 -15.41 -37.64 -25.43
N VAL A 318 -15.32 -37.90 -24.13
CA VAL A 318 -15.15 -36.84 -23.12
C VAL A 318 -13.75 -36.28 -23.31
N TYR A 319 -13.64 -35.05 -23.80
CA TYR A 319 -12.38 -34.34 -23.89
C TYR A 319 -12.08 -33.67 -22.56
N PHE A 320 -10.99 -34.09 -21.91
CA PHE A 320 -10.45 -33.39 -20.76
C PHE A 320 -9.59 -32.22 -21.26
N PHE A 321 -10.15 -31.01 -21.24
CA PHE A 321 -9.39 -29.80 -21.50
C PHE A 321 -8.77 -29.32 -20.19
N ARG A 322 -7.44 -29.15 -20.19
CA ARG A 322 -6.75 -28.40 -19.14
C ARG A 322 -7.02 -26.91 -19.39
N VAL A 323 -7.98 -26.34 -18.67
CA VAL A 323 -8.24 -24.90 -18.68
C VAL A 323 -7.65 -24.30 -17.41
N THR A 324 -6.57 -23.54 -17.55
CA THR A 324 -6.04 -22.72 -16.46
C THR A 324 -6.84 -21.41 -16.45
N VAL A 325 -7.69 -21.22 -15.44
CA VAL A 325 -8.39 -19.93 -15.25
C VAL A 325 -7.46 -19.01 -14.48
N HIS A 326 -6.80 -18.13 -15.20
CA HIS A 326 -5.99 -17.08 -14.62
C HIS A 326 -6.90 -15.97 -14.07
N ARG A 327 -6.93 -15.75 -12.73
CA ARG A 327 -7.68 -14.62 -12.18
C ARG A 327 -6.89 -13.33 -12.35
N ASN A 328 -7.59 -12.32 -12.86
CA ASN A 328 -7.09 -10.97 -12.96
C ASN A 328 -6.87 -10.36 -11.56
N ARG A 329 -5.76 -9.62 -11.39
CA ARG A 329 -5.39 -8.99 -10.12
C ARG A 329 -6.37 -7.92 -9.67
N MET A 330 -6.89 -7.10 -10.60
CA MET A 330 -7.87 -6.06 -10.30
C MET A 330 -9.19 -6.66 -9.79
N HIS A 331 -9.69 -7.72 -10.45
CA HIS A 331 -10.89 -8.42 -9.98
C HIS A 331 -10.74 -9.03 -8.58
N GLU A 332 -9.56 -9.56 -8.25
CA GLU A 332 -9.27 -10.03 -6.90
C GLU A 332 -9.25 -8.88 -5.88
N SER A 333 -8.69 -7.73 -6.26
CA SER A 333 -8.69 -6.52 -5.44
C SER A 333 -10.11 -6.01 -5.18
N MET A 334 -10.98 -6.00 -6.20
CA MET A 334 -12.39 -5.65 -6.07
C MET A 334 -13.14 -6.63 -5.15
N LYS A 335 -12.93 -7.94 -5.32
CA LYS A 335 -13.55 -8.96 -4.45
C LYS A 335 -13.13 -8.80 -3.00
N LEU A 336 -11.84 -8.50 -2.78
CA LEU A 336 -11.31 -8.22 -1.46
C LEU A 336 -11.93 -6.95 -0.87
N PHE A 337 -12.06 -5.88 -1.67
CA PHE A 337 -12.69 -4.64 -1.25
C PHE A 337 -14.16 -4.82 -0.87
N ASP A 338 -14.97 -5.51 -1.69
CA ASP A 338 -16.38 -5.82 -1.38
C ASP A 338 -16.50 -6.56 -0.04
N SER A 339 -15.62 -7.52 0.22
CA SER A 339 -15.60 -8.26 1.49
C SER A 339 -15.21 -7.42 2.71
N ILE A 340 -14.41 -6.37 2.54
CA ILE A 340 -13.99 -5.48 3.62
C ILE A 340 -15.02 -4.37 3.84
N CYS A 341 -15.44 -3.69 2.76
CA CYS A 341 -16.36 -2.57 2.82
C CYS A 341 -17.71 -2.96 3.45
N ASN A 342 -18.18 -4.16 3.10
CA ASN A 342 -19.45 -4.71 3.57
C ASN A 342 -19.32 -5.63 4.79
N ASN A 343 -18.15 -5.66 5.45
CA ASN A 343 -17.94 -6.44 6.66
C ASN A 343 -18.70 -5.81 7.85
N LYS A 344 -19.26 -6.67 8.73
CA LYS A 344 -19.94 -6.24 9.96
C LYS A 344 -18.99 -5.57 10.96
N TRP A 345 -17.73 -6.03 11.01
CA TRP A 345 -16.69 -5.44 11.86
C TRP A 345 -16.36 -3.99 11.51
N PHE A 346 -16.64 -3.58 10.27
CA PHE A 346 -16.29 -2.25 9.74
C PHE A 346 -17.53 -1.44 9.36
N THR A 347 -18.63 -1.64 10.09
CA THR A 347 -19.87 -0.92 9.80
C THR A 347 -19.70 0.58 9.98
N ASP A 348 -19.10 0.99 11.11
CA ASP A 348 -18.90 2.41 11.47
C ASP A 348 -17.46 2.89 11.20
N THR A 349 -16.63 2.05 10.57
CA THR A 349 -15.24 2.38 10.27
C THR A 349 -15.13 3.10 8.93
N SER A 350 -14.53 4.28 8.93
CA SER A 350 -14.21 5.05 7.73
C SER A 350 -13.26 4.29 6.82
N ILE A 351 -13.53 4.32 5.51
CA ILE A 351 -12.68 3.70 4.49
C ILE A 351 -12.13 4.79 3.58
N ILE A 352 -10.81 4.78 3.43
CA ILE A 352 -10.07 5.59 2.49
C ILE A 352 -9.55 4.64 1.41
N LEU A 353 -9.87 4.92 0.16
CA LEU A 353 -9.47 4.14 -0.99
C LEU A 353 -8.30 4.81 -1.71
N PHE A 354 -7.14 4.16 -1.71
CA PHE A 354 -5.98 4.62 -2.46
C PHE A 354 -5.88 3.88 -3.78
N LEU A 355 -6.12 4.62 -4.87
CA LEU A 355 -5.87 4.18 -6.23
C LEU A 355 -4.41 4.49 -6.58
N ASN A 356 -3.53 3.57 -6.22
CA ASN A 356 -2.07 3.71 -6.27
C ASN A 356 -1.49 3.33 -7.64
N LYS A 357 -0.21 3.66 -7.84
CA LYS A 357 0.54 3.43 -9.09
C LYS A 357 -0.08 4.17 -10.28
N LYS A 358 -0.60 5.38 -10.05
CA LYS A 358 -1.19 6.21 -11.10
C LYS A 358 -0.20 6.53 -12.22
N ASP A 359 1.08 6.68 -11.87
CA ASP A 359 2.20 6.92 -12.78
C ASP A 359 2.40 5.76 -13.77
N LEU A 360 2.38 4.53 -13.26
CA LEU A 360 2.49 3.34 -14.10
C LEU A 360 1.22 3.12 -14.93
N PHE A 361 0.05 3.43 -14.38
CA PHE A 361 -1.22 3.30 -15.08
C PHE A 361 -1.33 4.26 -16.28
N GLU A 362 -0.93 5.52 -16.10
CA GLU A 362 -0.94 6.56 -17.14
C GLU A 362 -0.09 6.18 -18.37
N GLU A 363 1.08 5.58 -18.17
CA GLU A 363 1.91 5.10 -19.27
C GLU A 363 1.35 3.83 -19.92
N LYS A 364 0.71 2.97 -19.12
CA LYS A 364 0.25 1.65 -19.56
C LYS A 364 -1.05 1.72 -20.36
N ILE A 365 -1.99 2.59 -19.99
CA ILE A 365 -3.28 2.75 -20.69
C ILE A 365 -3.11 3.16 -22.15
N LYS A 366 -2.01 3.87 -22.48
CA LYS A 366 -1.63 4.25 -23.85
C LYS A 366 -1.35 3.04 -24.76
N ARG A 367 -1.02 1.87 -24.18
CA ARG A 367 -0.58 0.67 -24.91
C ARG A 367 -1.49 -0.54 -24.71
N SER A 368 -2.20 -0.60 -23.59
CA SER A 368 -3.05 -1.72 -23.19
C SER A 368 -4.43 -1.18 -22.84
N PRO A 369 -5.50 -1.55 -23.58
CA PRO A 369 -6.82 -0.98 -23.34
C PRO A 369 -7.45 -1.52 -22.05
N LEU A 370 -8.26 -0.70 -21.37
CA LEU A 370 -8.95 -1.08 -20.14
C LEU A 370 -9.94 -2.25 -20.36
N THR A 371 -10.40 -2.43 -21.59
CA THR A 371 -11.33 -3.49 -22.01
C THR A 371 -10.83 -4.92 -21.74
N ILE A 372 -9.53 -5.10 -21.48
CA ILE A 372 -8.96 -6.39 -21.02
C ILE A 372 -9.54 -6.80 -19.66
N CYS A 373 -9.70 -5.84 -18.75
CA CYS A 373 -10.28 -6.08 -17.43
C CYS A 373 -11.81 -5.93 -17.46
N TYR A 374 -12.30 -4.91 -18.18
CA TYR A 374 -13.70 -4.52 -18.20
C TYR A 374 -14.23 -4.52 -19.64
N PRO A 375 -14.66 -5.67 -20.19
CA PRO A 375 -15.13 -5.77 -21.57
C PRO A 375 -16.27 -4.80 -21.92
N GLU A 376 -17.06 -4.40 -20.92
CA GLU A 376 -18.16 -3.44 -21.01
C GLU A 376 -17.72 -1.97 -21.02
N TYR A 377 -16.45 -1.67 -20.78
CA TYR A 377 -15.94 -0.31 -20.80
C TYR A 377 -16.04 0.30 -22.21
N ALA A 378 -16.83 1.37 -22.35
CA ALA A 378 -17.06 2.07 -23.60
C ALA A 378 -16.35 3.44 -23.69
N GLY A 379 -15.60 3.83 -22.65
CA GLY A 379 -14.86 5.09 -22.62
C GLY A 379 -13.60 5.05 -23.48
N SER A 380 -12.93 6.20 -23.60
CA SER A 380 -11.65 6.33 -24.28
C SER A 380 -10.52 5.70 -23.47
N ASN A 381 -9.41 5.35 -24.14
CA ASN A 381 -8.19 4.86 -23.48
C ASN A 381 -7.33 6.03 -22.93
N THR A 382 -7.99 7.05 -22.36
CA THR A 382 -7.33 8.17 -21.67
C THR A 382 -7.19 7.89 -20.19
N TYR A 383 -6.21 8.50 -19.54
CA TYR A 383 -5.98 8.30 -18.11
C TYR A 383 -7.20 8.72 -17.30
N GLU A 384 -7.76 9.88 -17.60
CA GLU A 384 -8.84 10.51 -16.85
C GLU A 384 -10.10 9.65 -16.84
N GLU A 385 -10.58 9.22 -18.02
CA GLU A 385 -11.81 8.42 -18.12
C GLU A 385 -11.61 7.01 -17.56
N ALA A 386 -10.47 6.37 -17.85
CA ALA A 386 -10.19 5.03 -17.38
C ALA A 386 -10.00 4.98 -15.86
N ALA A 387 -9.32 5.98 -15.28
CA ALA A 387 -9.13 6.11 -13.84
C ALA A 387 -10.44 6.39 -13.11
N ALA A 388 -11.27 7.29 -13.65
CA ALA A 388 -12.61 7.57 -13.12
C ALA A 388 -13.51 6.33 -13.17
N TYR A 389 -13.45 5.55 -14.26
CA TYR A 389 -14.20 4.30 -14.35
C TYR A 389 -13.79 3.31 -13.27
N ILE A 390 -12.48 3.06 -13.09
CA ILE A 390 -12.01 2.18 -12.02
C ILE A 390 -12.46 2.69 -10.65
N GLN A 391 -12.37 4.00 -10.40
CA GLN A 391 -12.89 4.60 -9.17
C GLN A 391 -14.37 4.25 -8.94
N CYS A 392 -15.24 4.51 -9.92
CA CYS A 392 -16.66 4.19 -9.83
C CYS A 392 -16.88 2.69 -9.56
N GLN A 393 -16.12 1.81 -10.24
CA GLN A 393 -16.23 0.37 -10.02
C GLN A 393 -15.94 -0.06 -8.58
N PHE A 394 -15.07 0.64 -7.85
CA PHE A 394 -14.83 0.35 -6.43
C PHE A 394 -15.89 0.99 -5.53
N GLU A 395 -16.27 2.24 -5.80
CA GLU A 395 -17.27 2.96 -5.01
C GLU A 395 -18.66 2.28 -5.09
N ASP A 396 -18.99 1.67 -6.23
CA ASP A 396 -20.22 0.91 -6.44
C ASP A 396 -20.29 -0.41 -5.66
N LEU A 397 -19.16 -0.92 -5.15
CA LEU A 397 -19.14 -2.10 -4.28
C LEU A 397 -19.65 -1.78 -2.87
N ASN A 398 -19.74 -0.51 -2.50
CA ASN A 398 -20.30 -0.11 -1.22
C ASN A 398 -21.83 -0.25 -1.22
N LYS A 399 -22.35 -1.18 -0.42
CA LYS A 399 -23.80 -1.41 -0.31
C LYS A 399 -24.49 -0.44 0.64
N ARG A 400 -23.72 0.41 1.35
CA ARG A 400 -24.19 1.34 2.37
C ARG A 400 -23.78 2.78 2.04
N LYS A 401 -24.00 3.20 0.79
CA LYS A 401 -23.60 4.55 0.31
C LYS A 401 -24.21 5.68 1.14
N ASP A 402 -25.40 5.50 1.69
CA ASP A 402 -26.11 6.53 2.44
C ASP A 402 -25.52 6.77 3.84
N THR A 403 -24.86 5.76 4.43
CA THR A 403 -24.35 5.83 5.81
C THR A 403 -22.84 5.78 5.89
N LYS A 404 -22.17 5.36 4.82
CA LYS A 404 -20.73 5.14 4.78
C LYS A 404 -20.17 5.70 3.49
N GLU A 405 -19.40 6.76 3.61
CA GLU A 405 -18.67 7.37 2.50
C GLU A 405 -17.30 6.71 2.34
N ILE A 406 -16.86 6.56 1.08
CA ILE A 406 -15.51 6.12 0.73
C ILE A 406 -14.74 7.32 0.21
N TYR A 407 -13.63 7.64 0.88
CA TYR A 407 -12.76 8.75 0.47
C TYR A 407 -11.72 8.24 -0.51
N THR A 408 -11.89 8.53 -1.80
CA THR A 408 -10.99 8.04 -2.85
C THR A 408 -9.89 9.05 -3.18
N HIS A 409 -8.64 8.56 -3.22
CA HIS A 409 -7.48 9.36 -3.65
C HIS A 409 -6.62 8.61 -4.66
N PHE A 410 -6.25 9.32 -5.73
CA PHE A 410 -5.24 8.84 -6.68
C PHE A 410 -3.84 9.08 -6.13
N THR A 411 -3.10 7.99 -5.93
CA THR A 411 -1.79 8.01 -5.26
C THR A 411 -0.67 7.52 -6.16
N CYS A 412 0.52 8.08 -5.94
CA CYS A 412 1.79 7.49 -6.32
C CYS A 412 2.59 7.32 -5.04
N ALA A 413 2.59 6.11 -4.47
CA ALA A 413 3.28 5.84 -3.21
C ALA A 413 4.80 6.07 -3.28
N THR A 414 5.39 6.18 -4.47
CA THR A 414 6.80 6.53 -4.64
C THR A 414 7.08 8.03 -4.71
N ASP A 415 6.04 8.87 -4.76
CA ASP A 415 6.10 10.33 -4.72
C ASP A 415 5.73 10.85 -3.33
N THR A 416 6.75 11.31 -2.59
CA THR A 416 6.60 11.80 -1.22
C THR A 416 5.65 13.01 -1.12
N LYS A 417 5.63 13.91 -2.10
CA LYS A 417 4.75 15.09 -2.07
C LYS A 417 3.29 14.69 -2.25
N ASN A 418 3.04 13.76 -3.17
CA ASN A 418 1.70 13.24 -3.38
C ASN A 418 1.16 12.52 -2.14
N VAL A 419 1.99 11.68 -1.51
CA VAL A 419 1.60 10.99 -0.27
C VAL A 419 1.35 12.00 0.86
N GLN A 420 2.24 12.98 1.05
CA GLN A 420 2.03 14.02 2.07
C GLN A 420 0.71 14.75 1.89
N PHE A 421 0.41 15.24 0.68
CA PHE A 421 -0.86 15.91 0.38
C PHE A 421 -2.09 15.03 0.65
N VAL A 422 -2.02 13.75 0.30
CA VAL A 422 -3.13 12.82 0.52
C VAL A 422 -3.32 12.54 2.01
N PHE A 423 -2.24 12.40 2.78
CA PHE A 423 -2.33 12.21 4.23
C PHE A 423 -2.80 13.46 4.97
N ASP A 424 -2.44 14.65 4.51
CA ASP A 424 -2.97 15.90 5.05
C ASP A 424 -4.50 15.96 4.88
N ALA A 425 -5.00 15.61 3.68
CA ALA A 425 -6.44 15.56 3.40
C ALA A 425 -7.17 14.47 4.23
N VAL A 426 -6.53 13.32 4.39
CA VAL A 426 -7.06 12.21 5.20
C VAL A 426 -7.07 12.52 6.70
N THR A 427 -6.12 13.33 7.18
CA THR A 427 -6.07 13.76 8.59
C THR A 427 -7.32 14.56 8.96
N ASP A 428 -7.87 15.34 8.03
CA ASP A 428 -9.13 16.05 8.25
C ASP A 428 -10.33 15.10 8.41
N VAL A 429 -10.35 13.99 7.67
CA VAL A 429 -11.37 12.94 7.83
C VAL A 429 -11.27 12.28 9.22
N TRP A 430 -10.05 11.94 9.66
CA TRP A 430 -9.82 11.33 10.97
C TRP A 430 -10.28 12.23 12.12
N ARG A 431 -10.14 13.56 11.97
CA ARG A 431 -10.62 14.56 12.94
C ARG A 431 -12.14 14.52 13.10
N LEU A 432 -12.88 14.37 12.01
CA LEU A 432 -14.35 14.33 12.02
C LEU A 432 -14.89 13.05 12.64
N THR A 433 -14.20 11.92 12.43
CA THR A 433 -14.67 10.59 12.87
C THR A 433 -14.28 10.21 14.29
N SER A 434 -13.20 10.78 14.83
CA SER A 434 -12.84 10.58 16.24
C SER A 434 -13.92 11.18 17.14
N HIS A 435 -14.76 10.38 17.78
CA HIS A 435 -15.78 10.84 18.75
C HIS A 435 -15.20 11.70 19.90
N ASN A 436 -13.89 11.61 20.15
CA ASN A 436 -13.17 12.47 21.09
C ASN A 436 -12.92 13.89 20.56
N SER A 437 -13.13 14.19 19.27
CA SER A 437 -13.03 15.56 18.79
C SER A 437 -14.14 16.44 19.34
N ASN A 438 -15.30 15.90 19.76
CA ASN A 438 -16.22 16.66 20.60
C ASN A 438 -15.61 16.99 21.96
N LEU A 439 -14.96 16.06 22.66
CA LEU A 439 -14.31 16.33 23.96
C LEU A 439 -13.08 17.25 23.83
N ILE A 440 -12.33 17.16 22.73
CA ILE A 440 -11.19 18.02 22.40
C ILE A 440 -11.69 19.40 21.95
N LEU A 441 -12.71 19.51 21.09
CA LEU A 441 -13.37 20.79 20.78
C LEU A 441 -13.99 21.39 22.04
N PHE A 442 -14.59 20.57 22.92
CA PHE A 442 -15.23 21.03 24.15
C PHE A 442 -14.19 21.55 25.13
N LYS A 443 -13.06 20.85 25.32
CA LYS A 443 -11.94 21.33 26.13
C LYS A 443 -11.24 22.53 25.51
N VAL A 444 -11.09 22.59 24.18
CA VAL A 444 -10.57 23.76 23.47
C VAL A 444 -11.53 24.95 23.61
N LYS A 445 -12.85 24.74 23.50
CA LYS A 445 -13.88 25.77 23.74
C LYS A 445 -13.96 26.18 25.21
N GLU A 446 -13.84 25.27 26.18
CA GLU A 446 -13.78 25.58 27.61
C GLU A 446 -12.53 26.40 27.93
N VAL A 447 -11.37 26.00 27.39
CA VAL A 447 -10.12 26.76 27.55
C VAL A 447 -10.23 28.12 26.86
N GLN A 448 -10.84 28.21 25.68
CA GLN A 448 -11.08 29.45 24.95
C GLN A 448 -12.09 30.37 25.68
N ASN A 449 -13.15 29.82 26.26
CA ASN A 449 -14.15 30.55 27.05
C ASN A 449 -13.58 30.99 28.40
N ALA A 450 -12.77 30.16 29.06
CA ALA A 450 -12.05 30.53 30.29
C ALA A 450 -11.00 31.62 30.03
N LEU A 451 -10.33 31.59 28.86
CA LEU A 451 -9.45 32.66 28.41
C LEU A 451 -10.21 33.96 28.11
N CYS A 452 -11.35 33.91 27.42
CA CYS A 452 -12.20 35.09 27.20
C CYS A 452 -12.68 35.68 28.54
N SER A 453 -13.12 34.84 29.47
CA SER A 453 -13.55 35.27 30.81
C SER A 453 -12.41 35.85 31.65
N MET A 454 -11.18 35.32 31.56
CA MET A 454 -10.02 35.91 32.22
C MET A 454 -9.64 37.25 31.58
N ILE A 455 -9.64 37.33 30.25
CA ILE A 455 -9.31 38.58 29.53
C ILE A 455 -10.34 39.66 29.88
N ASP A 456 -11.64 39.31 29.91
CA ASP A 456 -12.70 40.23 30.34
C ASP A 456 -12.51 40.67 31.80
N GLN A 457 -12.20 39.75 32.73
CA GLN A 457 -11.90 40.11 34.13
C GLN A 457 -10.69 41.05 34.26
N TYR A 458 -9.61 40.78 33.54
CA TYR A 458 -8.41 41.63 33.54
C TYR A 458 -8.67 42.99 32.88
N CYS A 459 -9.48 43.05 31.82
CA CYS A 459 -9.88 44.30 31.16
C CYS A 459 -10.81 45.15 32.06
N THR A 460 -11.72 44.55 32.83
CA THR A 460 -12.52 45.28 33.84
C THR A 460 -11.74 45.77 35.05
N CYS A 461 -10.57 45.18 35.36
CA CYS A 461 -9.70 45.68 36.44
C CYS A 461 -8.72 46.77 35.98
N LEU A 462 -8.65 47.05 34.68
CA LEU A 462 -7.74 48.03 34.07
C LEU A 462 -8.45 49.28 33.52
N PHE A 463 -9.75 49.42 33.79
CA PHE A 463 -10.56 50.61 33.51
C PHE A 463 -11.20 51.19 34.77
#